data_AF-A0A937N5J0-F1
#
_entry.id   AF-A0A937N5J0-F1
#
_cell.length_a   1.000
_cell.length_b   1.000
_cell.length_c   1.000
_cell.angle_alpha   90.00
_cell.angle_beta   90.00
_cell.angle_gamma   90.00
#
_symmetry.space_group_name_H-M   'P 1'
#
loop_
_entity.id
_entity.type
_entity.pdbx_description
1 polymer ?
#
loop_
_entity_poly.entity_id
_entity_poly.type
_entity_poly.pdbx_seq_one_letter_code
_entity_poly.pdbx_strand_id
1 'polypeptide(L)'
;MPISPVVADTPNYVLMDGNRRVGPRVVQFHAGIECSPIYGFSHKGAYDKFCMNSQLALTPYPLVKVYLRNQVGAPGDGLKLVAVDAAGPREPCLHAATMEAVLEAQKNRTAHVTAAYRLVFDREAKAYTVEEDSV
;
A
#
# COMPACT_ATOMS: atom_id res chain seq x y z
N MET A 1 -10.42 24.28 2.93
CA MET A 1 -11.30 23.26 3.54
C MET A 1 -10.39 22.34 4.35
N PRO A 2 -10.70 21.99 5.60
CA PRO A 2 -9.92 21.00 6.32
C PRO A 2 -10.08 19.67 5.59
N ILE A 3 -8.97 19.09 5.17
CA ILE A 3 -8.92 17.79 4.51
C ILE A 3 -9.09 16.79 5.66
N SER A 4 -10.23 16.11 5.73
CA SER A 4 -10.39 15.05 6.73
C SER A 4 -9.33 13.98 6.45
N PRO A 5 -8.61 13.48 7.47
CA PRO A 5 -7.62 12.45 7.25
C PRO A 5 -8.30 11.24 6.61
N VAL A 6 -7.76 10.78 5.48
CA VAL A 6 -8.27 9.58 4.84
C VAL A 6 -7.90 8.40 5.73
N VAL A 7 -8.91 7.70 6.24
CA VAL A 7 -8.74 6.50 7.06
C VAL A 7 -9.05 5.29 6.20
N ALA A 8 -8.11 4.34 6.18
CA ALA A 8 -8.28 3.05 5.52
C ALA A 8 -8.28 1.94 6.55
N ASP A 9 -8.88 0.79 6.24
CA ASP A 9 -8.85 -0.36 7.14
C ASP A 9 -7.43 -0.92 7.27
N THR A 10 -7.05 -1.33 8.47
CA THR A 10 -5.71 -1.84 8.73
C THR A 10 -5.45 -3.09 7.88
N PRO A 11 -4.46 -3.07 6.96
CA PRO A 11 -4.20 -4.22 6.10
C PRO A 11 -3.65 -5.39 6.92
N ASN A 12 -4.22 -6.57 6.70
CA ASN A 12 -3.86 -7.84 7.33
C ASN A 12 -3.18 -8.80 6.34
N TYR A 13 -3.31 -8.53 5.06
CA TYR A 13 -2.75 -9.33 3.98
C TYR A 13 -1.93 -8.45 3.05
N VAL A 14 -0.94 -9.04 2.40
CA VAL A 14 -0.20 -8.43 1.30
C VAL A 14 -0.25 -9.30 0.08
N LEU A 15 -0.12 -8.67 -1.08
CA LEU A 15 -0.12 -9.37 -2.36
C LEU A 15 1.24 -9.97 -2.65
N MET A 16 1.27 -11.26 -2.98
CA MET A 16 2.47 -11.98 -3.39
C MET A 16 2.29 -12.54 -4.81
N ASP A 17 3.35 -12.44 -5.61
CA ASP A 17 3.56 -13.14 -6.87
C ASP A 17 4.76 -14.07 -6.69
N GLY A 18 4.46 -15.36 -6.50
CA GLY A 18 5.43 -16.34 -6.01
C GLY A 18 6.07 -15.90 -4.68
N ASN A 19 7.38 -15.63 -4.70
CA ASN A 19 8.14 -15.20 -3.52
C ASN A 19 8.37 -13.67 -3.43
N ARG A 20 7.79 -12.89 -4.36
CA ARG A 20 7.99 -11.44 -4.43
C ARG A 20 6.72 -10.72 -4.01
N ARG A 21 6.88 -9.68 -3.17
CA ARG A 21 5.76 -8.80 -2.80
C ARG A 21 5.42 -7.96 -4.03
N VAL A 22 4.15 -7.88 -4.34
CA VAL A 22 3.66 -7.12 -5.48
C VAL A 22 3.19 -5.76 -5.00
N GLY A 23 3.58 -4.74 -5.74
CA GLY A 23 3.18 -3.37 -5.50
C GLY A 23 2.84 -2.64 -6.79
N PRO A 24 2.10 -1.53 -6.70
CA PRO A 24 1.94 -0.64 -7.82
C PRO A 24 3.30 -0.10 -8.25
N ARG A 25 3.55 -0.03 -9.56
CA ARG A 25 4.73 0.69 -10.06
C ARG A 25 4.52 2.16 -9.79
N VAL A 26 5.45 2.82 -9.12
CA VAL A 26 5.40 4.27 -8.91
C VAL A 26 6.46 4.98 -9.73
N VAL A 27 6.09 6.15 -10.24
CA VAL A 27 7.06 7.14 -10.72
C VAL A 27 7.74 7.77 -9.49
N GLN A 28 9.00 8.15 -9.65
CA GLN A 28 9.86 8.62 -8.57
C GLN A 28 9.16 9.74 -7.78
N PHE A 29 8.93 9.53 -6.47
CA PHE A 29 8.16 10.45 -5.63
C PHE A 29 8.88 11.80 -5.50
N HIS A 30 10.18 11.78 -5.18
CA HIS A 30 11.07 12.94 -5.08
C HIS A 30 12.47 12.55 -5.59
N ALA A 31 13.25 13.51 -6.09
CA ALA A 31 14.58 13.28 -6.63
C ALA A 31 15.50 12.63 -5.58
N GLY A 32 15.65 11.29 -5.65
CA GLY A 32 16.51 10.51 -4.78
C GLY A 32 15.82 9.63 -3.73
N ILE A 33 14.50 9.73 -3.54
CA ILE A 33 13.76 8.86 -2.60
C ILE A 33 13.13 7.70 -3.38
N GLU A 34 13.62 6.49 -3.13
CA GLU A 34 13.01 5.27 -3.68
C GLU A 34 11.68 4.99 -2.98
N CYS A 35 10.56 5.20 -3.67
CA CYS A 35 9.27 4.79 -3.15
C CYS A 35 8.96 3.35 -3.60
N SER A 36 8.75 2.45 -2.64
CA SER A 36 8.42 1.04 -2.91
C SER A 36 7.11 0.68 -2.22
N PRO A 37 5.95 1.01 -2.82
CA PRO A 37 4.67 0.62 -2.29
C PRO A 37 4.44 -0.89 -2.50
N ILE A 38 3.68 -1.52 -1.61
CA ILE A 38 3.14 -2.87 -1.79
C ILE A 38 1.62 -2.83 -1.69
N TYR A 39 0.93 -3.78 -2.31
CA TYR A 39 -0.52 -3.91 -2.09
C TYR A 39 -0.79 -4.61 -0.77
N GLY A 40 -1.65 -3.99 0.05
CA GLY A 40 -2.17 -4.52 1.29
C GLY A 40 -3.69 -4.58 1.28
N PHE A 41 -4.25 -5.60 1.91
CA PHE A 41 -5.70 -5.79 2.00
C PHE A 41 -6.10 -6.02 3.45
N SER A 42 -7.17 -5.35 3.87
CA SER A 42 -7.74 -5.50 5.21
C SER A 42 -8.51 -6.82 5.34
N HIS A 43 -9.18 -7.26 4.28
CA HIS A 43 -10.04 -8.44 4.26
C HIS A 43 -10.03 -9.16 2.89
N LYS A 44 -10.51 -10.41 2.87
CA LYS A 44 -10.56 -11.25 1.67
C LYS A 44 -11.41 -10.62 0.55
N GLY A 45 -12.48 -9.89 0.88
CA GLY A 45 -13.35 -9.24 -0.11
C GLY A 45 -12.63 -8.21 -0.98
N ALA A 46 -11.77 -7.38 -0.39
CA ALA A 46 -10.94 -6.43 -1.14
C ALA A 46 -9.93 -7.17 -2.04
N TYR A 47 -9.30 -8.21 -1.52
CA TYR A 47 -8.40 -9.07 -2.29
C TYR A 47 -9.12 -9.75 -3.48
N ASP A 48 -10.30 -10.33 -3.27
CA ASP A 48 -11.06 -11.00 -4.32
C ASP A 48 -11.42 -10.00 -5.44
N LYS A 49 -11.81 -8.76 -5.09
CA LYS A 49 -12.03 -7.68 -6.07
C LYS A 49 -10.77 -7.37 -6.87
N PHE A 50 -9.61 -7.27 -6.22
CA PHE A 50 -8.34 -7.06 -6.90
C PHE A 50 -8.04 -8.19 -7.89
N CYS A 51 -8.22 -9.44 -7.47
CA CYS A 51 -8.02 -10.61 -8.31
C CYS A 51 -8.99 -10.66 -9.49
N MET A 52 -10.24 -10.25 -9.32
CA MET A 52 -11.20 -10.15 -10.44
C MET A 52 -10.76 -9.14 -11.50
N ASN A 53 -10.05 -8.09 -11.09
CA ASN A 53 -9.53 -7.04 -11.98
C ASN A 53 -8.06 -7.26 -12.39
N SER A 54 -7.47 -8.41 -12.03
CA SER A 54 -6.08 -8.74 -12.32
C SER A 54 -5.99 -10.06 -13.09
N GLN A 55 -5.13 -10.12 -14.09
CA GLN A 55 -4.84 -11.37 -14.82
C GLN A 55 -3.71 -12.18 -14.16
N LEU A 56 -3.15 -11.70 -13.05
CA LEU A 56 -2.03 -12.33 -12.37
C LEU A 56 -2.54 -13.36 -11.34
N ALA A 57 -1.85 -14.50 -11.25
CA ALA A 57 -2.09 -15.55 -10.26
C ALA A 57 -1.52 -15.13 -8.89
N LEU A 58 -2.16 -14.12 -8.30
CA LEU A 58 -1.73 -13.51 -7.06
C LEU A 58 -2.19 -14.38 -5.89
N THR A 59 -1.47 -14.32 -4.78
CA THR A 59 -1.85 -15.01 -3.55
C THR A 59 -1.89 -14.02 -2.39
N PRO A 60 -2.92 -14.09 -1.53
CA PRO A 60 -2.96 -13.27 -0.34
C PRO A 60 -2.03 -13.90 0.69
N TYR A 61 -1.03 -13.15 1.14
CA TYR A 61 -0.13 -13.62 2.17
C TYR A 61 -0.39 -12.84 3.46
N PRO A 62 -0.51 -13.51 4.62
CA PRO A 62 -0.73 -12.82 5.88
C PRO A 62 0.43 -11.85 6.14
N LEU A 63 0.08 -10.58 6.35
CA LEU A 63 1.03 -9.53 6.66
C LEU A 63 1.50 -9.72 8.11
N VAL A 64 2.63 -10.41 8.26
CA VAL A 64 3.17 -10.71 9.57
C VAL A 64 3.80 -9.43 10.14
N LYS A 65 3.45 -9.08 11.39
CA LYS A 65 4.07 -7.98 12.15
C LYS A 65 5.60 -8.00 12.09
N VAL A 66 6.19 -9.19 12.06
CA VAL A 66 7.64 -9.40 11.93
C VAL A 66 8.17 -8.84 10.61
N TYR A 67 7.47 -9.05 9.50
CA TYR A 67 7.87 -8.50 8.21
C TYR A 67 7.85 -6.97 8.22
N LEU A 68 6.76 -6.37 8.71
CA LEU A 68 6.68 -4.91 8.83
C LEU A 68 7.78 -4.35 9.72
N ARG A 69 8.04 -4.96 10.88
CA ARG A 69 9.16 -4.57 11.76
C ARG A 69 10.51 -4.64 11.07
N ASN A 70 10.75 -5.71 10.30
CA ASN A 70 12.00 -5.87 9.55
C ASN A 70 12.13 -4.82 8.45
N GLN A 71 11.02 -4.42 7.82
CA GLN A 71 11.03 -3.37 6.81
C GLN A 71 11.24 -1.98 7.41
N VAL A 72 10.56 -1.67 8.50
CA VAL A 72 10.74 -0.38 9.22
C VAL A 72 12.16 -0.25 9.76
N GLY A 73 12.77 -1.34 10.23
CA GLY A 73 14.13 -1.34 10.76
C GLY A 73 15.25 -1.53 9.72
N ALA A 74 14.93 -1.75 8.43
CA ALA A 74 15.97 -1.97 7.42
C ALA A 74 16.57 -0.63 6.97
N PRO A 75 17.92 -0.49 6.96
CA PRO A 75 18.58 0.71 6.46
C PRO A 75 18.31 0.84 4.96
N GLY A 76 17.54 1.86 4.61
CA GLY A 76 17.22 2.25 3.25
C GLY A 76 16.32 3.47 3.32
N ASP A 77 16.79 4.61 2.80
CA ASP A 77 16.09 5.90 2.80
C ASP A 77 14.88 5.93 1.85
N GLY A 78 14.32 4.76 1.55
CA GLY A 78 13.18 4.60 0.66
C GLY A 78 11.85 4.72 1.39
N LEU A 79 10.90 5.43 0.79
CA LEU A 79 9.53 5.53 1.29
C LEU A 79 8.79 4.20 1.12
N LYS A 80 8.50 3.53 2.24
CA LYS A 80 7.82 2.24 2.26
C LYS A 80 6.34 2.41 2.54
N LEU A 81 5.54 2.28 1.47
CA LEU A 81 4.10 2.45 1.51
C LEU A 81 3.36 1.12 1.37
N VAL A 82 2.14 1.08 1.86
CA VAL A 82 1.18 0.00 1.68
C VAL A 82 -0.06 0.60 1.05
N ALA A 83 -0.30 0.31 -0.23
CA ALA A 83 -1.53 0.66 -0.93
C ALA A 83 -2.65 -0.24 -0.39
N VAL A 84 -3.61 0.37 0.32
CA VAL A 84 -4.65 -0.34 1.06
C VAL A 84 -5.90 -0.53 0.20
N ASP A 85 -6.41 -1.75 0.18
CA ASP A 85 -7.71 -2.14 -0.39
C ASP A 85 -7.92 -1.69 -1.84
N ALA A 86 -6.86 -1.80 -2.64
CA ALA A 86 -6.94 -1.61 -4.09
C ALA A 86 -8.01 -2.52 -4.71
N ALA A 87 -8.94 -1.97 -5.47
CA ALA A 87 -9.90 -2.70 -6.27
C ALA A 87 -9.27 -3.33 -7.52
N GLY A 88 -8.09 -2.87 -7.94
CA GLY A 88 -7.35 -3.46 -9.05
C GLY A 88 -6.00 -2.79 -9.33
N PRO A 89 -5.18 -3.37 -10.22
CA PRO A 89 -3.84 -2.87 -10.53
C PRO A 89 -3.82 -1.54 -11.31
N ARG A 90 -4.96 -1.11 -11.87
CA ARG A 90 -5.12 0.11 -12.67
C ARG A 90 -6.20 1.04 -12.09
N GLU A 91 -6.45 0.94 -10.81
CA GLU A 91 -7.37 1.83 -10.15
C GLU A 91 -6.84 3.27 -10.23
N PRO A 92 -7.65 4.27 -10.59
CA PRO A 92 -7.17 5.62 -10.85
C PRO A 92 -6.57 6.29 -9.60
N CYS A 93 -7.03 5.92 -8.40
CA CYS A 93 -6.53 6.44 -7.15
C CYS A 93 -6.46 5.30 -6.14
N LEU A 94 -5.30 5.13 -5.49
CA LEU A 94 -5.12 4.18 -4.39
C LEU A 94 -4.71 4.94 -3.14
N HIS A 95 -5.33 4.60 -2.02
CA HIS A 95 -4.90 5.12 -0.73
C HIS A 95 -3.73 4.30 -0.21
N ALA A 96 -2.74 4.97 0.38
CA ALA A 96 -1.59 4.33 0.96
C ALA A 96 -1.24 4.87 2.35
N ALA A 97 -0.89 3.92 3.22
CA ALA A 97 -0.36 4.19 4.53
C ALA A 97 1.12 3.79 4.58
N THR A 98 1.89 4.40 5.48
CA THR A 98 3.28 3.96 5.70
C THR A 98 3.29 2.58 6.35
N MET A 99 4.31 1.77 6.06
CA MET A 99 4.50 0.48 6.74
C MET A 99 4.57 0.63 8.26
N GLU A 100 5.07 1.78 8.74
CA GLU A 100 5.11 2.16 10.15
C GLU A 100 3.72 2.35 10.74
N ALA A 101 2.87 3.15 10.08
CA ALA A 101 1.50 3.38 10.53
C ALA A 101 0.69 2.08 10.55
N VAL A 102 0.87 1.22 9.53
CA VAL A 102 0.24 -0.11 9.50
C VAL A 102 0.74 -0.98 10.65
N LEU A 103 2.04 -0.99 10.92
CA LEU A 103 2.62 -1.77 12.01
C LEU A 103 2.08 -1.28 13.36
N GLU A 104 2.01 0.03 13.56
CA GLU A 104 1.47 0.63 14.76
C GLU A 104 -0.01 0.29 14.94
N ALA A 105 -0.81 0.43 13.87
CA ALA A 105 -2.21 0.03 13.87
C ALA A 105 -2.39 -1.45 14.24
N GLN A 106 -1.59 -2.33 13.66
CA GLN A 106 -1.60 -3.76 14.01
C GLN A 106 -1.14 -4.04 15.46
N LYS A 107 -0.21 -3.24 16.02
CA LYS A 107 0.23 -3.35 17.43
C LYS A 107 -0.88 -2.91 18.39
N ASN A 108 -1.49 -1.77 18.10
CA ASN A 108 -2.56 -1.15 18.89
C ASN A 108 -3.91 -1.81 18.66
N ARG A 109 -4.00 -2.77 17.72
CA ARG A 109 -5.23 -3.46 17.29
C ARG A 109 -6.30 -2.46 16.82
N THR A 110 -5.87 -1.38 16.16
CA THR A 110 -6.80 -0.43 15.57
C THR A 110 -7.36 -0.99 14.27
N ALA A 111 -8.66 -0.80 14.08
CA ALA A 111 -9.34 -1.22 12.85
C ALA A 111 -8.90 -0.38 11.64
N HIS A 112 -8.44 0.85 11.88
CA HIS A 112 -8.10 1.80 10.84
C HIS A 112 -6.67 2.31 10.98
N VAL A 113 -6.09 2.70 9.84
CA VAL A 113 -4.80 3.34 9.67
C VAL A 113 -4.99 4.62 8.87
N THR A 114 -4.23 5.66 9.19
CA THR A 114 -4.23 6.91 8.42
C THR A 114 -3.49 6.70 7.10
N ALA A 115 -4.20 6.90 5.99
CA ALA A 115 -3.63 6.93 4.66
C ALA A 115 -3.12 8.34 4.36
N ALA A 116 -1.86 8.62 4.75
CA ALA A 116 -1.20 9.90 4.51
C ALA A 116 -0.71 10.08 3.06
N TYR A 117 -0.83 9.04 2.23
CA TYR A 117 -0.38 9.06 0.84
C TYR A 117 -1.49 8.58 -0.07
N ARG A 118 -1.51 9.11 -1.29
CA ARG A 118 -2.34 8.63 -2.38
C ARG A 118 -1.48 8.35 -3.59
N LEU A 119 -1.83 7.31 -4.33
CA LEU A 119 -1.17 6.93 -5.55
C LEU A 119 -2.16 7.18 -6.68
N VAL A 120 -1.84 8.12 -7.54
CA VAL A 120 -2.67 8.49 -8.69
C VAL A 120 -2.12 7.78 -9.93
N PHE A 121 -2.95 6.96 -10.58
CA PHE A 121 -2.51 6.19 -11.75
C PHE A 121 -2.38 7.10 -12.97
N ASP A 122 -1.15 7.23 -13.46
CA ASP A 122 -0.85 7.85 -14.74
C ASP A 122 -0.96 6.81 -15.86
N ARG A 123 -1.93 7.03 -16.76
CA ARG A 123 -2.18 6.15 -17.91
C ARG A 123 -1.08 6.21 -18.97
N GLU A 124 -0.41 7.35 -19.10
CA GLU A 124 0.67 7.54 -20.08
C GLU A 124 1.93 6.84 -19.60
N ALA A 125 2.31 7.06 -18.33
CA ALA A 125 3.47 6.42 -17.72
C ALA A 125 3.22 4.94 -17.34
N LYS A 126 1.95 4.51 -17.29
CA LYS A 126 1.51 3.19 -16.75
C LYS A 126 2.08 2.95 -15.35
N ALA A 127 2.17 4.01 -14.56
CA ALA A 127 2.76 4.06 -13.24
C ALA A 127 1.94 5.00 -12.35
N TYR A 128 2.12 4.90 -11.05
CA TYR A 128 1.43 5.71 -10.07
C TYR A 128 2.31 6.87 -9.62
N THR A 129 1.76 8.07 -9.59
CA THR A 129 2.37 9.21 -8.92
C THR A 129 1.96 9.17 -7.46
N VAL A 130 2.95 9.13 -6.58
CA VAL A 130 2.70 9.24 -5.14
C VAL A 130 2.49 10.72 -4.84
N GLU A 131 1.41 11.03 -4.15
CA GLU A 131 1.11 12.35 -3.63
C GLU A 131 0.91 12.20 -2.12
N GLU A 132 1.44 13.14 -1.36
CA GLU A 132 1.16 13.21 0.08
C GLU A 132 -0.23 13.82 0.26
N ASP A 133 -1.13 13.09 0.90
CA ASP A 133 -2.37 13.66 1.43
C ASP A 133 -1.99 14.27 2.78
N SER A 134 -1.30 15.42 2.74
CA SER A 134 -0.84 16.12 3.94
C SER A 134 -2.02 16.42 4.86
N VAL A 135 -1.90 15.97 6.12
CA VAL A 135 -2.85 16.21 7.24
C VAL A 135 -2.65 17.61 7.81
#